data_AF-A0AAW0QN77-F1
#
_entry.id   AF-A0AAW0QN77-F1
#
_cell.length_a   1.000
_cell.length_b   1.000
_cell.length_c   1.000
_cell.angle_alpha   90.00
_cell.angle_beta   90.00
_cell.angle_gamma   90.00
#
_symmetry.space_group_name_H-M   'P 1'
#
loop_
_entity.id
_entity.type
_entity.pdbx_description
1 polymer ?
#
loop_
_entity_poly.entity_id
_entity_poly.type
_entity_poly.pdbx_seq_one_letter_code
_entity_poly.pdbx_strand_id
1 'polypeptide(L)'
;MDHTSSTGQQAGQSGFDAMQHPQKPHREQSPRPDTIDSRVGLKQQFPDPEDQEATRRTTVDVVALHGLRAESPKTWIAWKDGKSAASGEVNWLRDREMLPAVIPQARILTYDWNASYAEDASGPLAGAPKGISDVTL
;
A
#
# COMPACT_ATOMS: atom_id res chain seq x y z
N MET A 1 -42.99 -13.76 -56.68
CA MET A 1 -44.42 -13.71 -57.00
C MET A 1 -45.14 -14.35 -55.84
N ASP A 2 -45.90 -13.70 -54.96
CA ASP A 2 -46.32 -12.32 -54.81
C ASP A 2 -46.73 -12.11 -53.35
N HIS A 3 -46.84 -10.82 -53.01
CA HIS A 3 -47.04 -10.18 -51.72
C HIS A 3 -48.41 -10.46 -51.05
N THR A 4 -48.49 -10.21 -49.73
CA THR A 4 -49.50 -9.33 -49.05
C THR A 4 -49.23 -9.41 -47.53
N SER A 5 -48.74 -8.37 -46.85
CA SER A 5 -49.34 -7.08 -46.43
C SER A 5 -50.36 -7.20 -45.28
N SER A 6 -50.03 -6.66 -44.09
CA SER A 6 -50.63 -5.40 -43.60
C SER A 6 -50.51 -5.17 -42.08
N THR A 7 -49.75 -4.13 -41.76
CA THR A 7 -49.83 -3.09 -40.71
C THR A 7 -51.14 -2.87 -39.92
N GLY A 8 -50.98 -2.49 -38.64
CA GLY A 8 -51.89 -1.63 -37.84
C GLY A 8 -51.56 -1.67 -36.32
N GLN A 9 -50.90 -0.64 -35.74
CA GLN A 9 -51.45 0.46 -34.89
C GLN A 9 -52.00 0.01 -33.51
N GLN A 10 -51.92 0.72 -32.38
CA GLN A 10 -51.21 1.89 -31.84
C GLN A 10 -51.57 1.95 -30.32
N ALA A 11 -50.94 2.85 -29.57
CA ALA A 11 -50.90 3.02 -28.11
C ALA A 11 -52.24 3.15 -27.33
N GLY A 12 -52.18 2.92 -26.01
CA GLY A 12 -53.19 3.35 -25.03
C GLY A 12 -52.86 2.96 -23.57
N GLN A 13 -52.87 3.94 -22.66
CA GLN A 13 -52.34 3.94 -21.30
C GLN A 13 -53.33 3.45 -20.21
N SER A 14 -52.79 3.02 -19.05
CA SER A 14 -53.22 3.30 -17.65
C SER A 14 -52.57 2.23 -16.75
N GLY A 15 -52.03 2.47 -15.55
CA GLY A 15 -52.18 3.54 -14.58
C GLY A 15 -52.28 2.85 -13.21
N PHE A 16 -51.16 2.66 -12.51
CA PHE A 16 -51.15 2.24 -11.11
C PHE A 16 -50.01 2.95 -10.37
N ASP A 17 -50.36 4.09 -9.77
CA ASP A 17 -49.54 4.80 -8.79
C ASP A 17 -49.45 4.00 -7.49
N ALA A 18 -48.25 3.58 -7.10
CA ALA A 18 -47.94 3.09 -5.77
C ALA A 18 -46.72 3.83 -5.22
N MET A 19 -47.02 4.82 -4.40
CA MET A 19 -46.24 5.46 -3.33
C MET A 19 -44.76 5.04 -3.23
N GLN A 20 -43.88 5.86 -3.79
CA GLN A 20 -42.44 5.79 -3.52
C GLN A 20 -42.14 6.39 -2.15
N HIS A 21 -41.60 5.56 -1.26
CA HIS A 21 -40.97 6.00 -0.02
C HIS A 21 -39.79 6.94 -0.35
N PRO A 22 -39.62 8.08 0.35
CA PRO A 22 -38.45 8.92 0.14
C PRO A 22 -37.19 8.18 0.61
N GLN A 23 -36.32 7.83 -0.33
CA GLN A 23 -34.97 7.37 0.00
C GLN A 23 -34.24 8.55 0.65
N LYS A 24 -33.80 8.34 1.90
CA LYS A 24 -32.91 9.28 2.59
C LYS A 24 -31.68 9.53 1.70
N PRO A 25 -31.18 10.77 1.61
CA PRO A 25 -30.03 11.06 0.76
C PRO A 25 -28.88 10.12 1.14
N HIS A 26 -28.35 9.49 0.10
CA HIS A 26 -27.17 8.63 0.17
C HIS A 26 -26.12 9.37 0.99
N ARG A 27 -25.79 8.85 2.17
CA ARG A 27 -24.66 9.33 2.96
C ARG A 27 -23.48 9.37 2.00
N GLU A 28 -23.01 10.59 1.72
CA GLU A 28 -21.80 10.79 0.93
C GLU A 28 -20.74 9.88 1.53
N GLN A 29 -20.40 8.84 0.77
CA GLN A 29 -19.38 7.89 1.17
C GLN A 29 -18.13 8.74 1.32
N SER A 30 -17.63 8.85 2.56
CA SER A 30 -16.33 9.46 2.81
C SER A 30 -15.34 8.89 1.79
N PRO A 31 -14.46 9.73 1.19
CA PRO A 31 -13.54 9.28 0.17
C PRO A 31 -12.87 7.99 0.65
N ARG A 32 -12.89 6.95 -0.18
CA ARG A 32 -12.03 5.79 0.08
C ARG A 32 -10.61 6.35 0.22
N PRO A 33 -9.81 5.91 1.20
CA PRO A 33 -8.40 6.29 1.25
C PRO A 33 -7.72 5.64 0.05
N ASP A 34 -7.83 6.30 -1.10
CA ASP A 34 -7.17 5.92 -2.33
C ASP A 34 -5.69 6.21 -2.12
N THR A 35 -4.89 5.16 -2.34
CA THR A 35 -3.43 5.07 -2.19
C THR A 35 -2.91 4.77 -0.77
N ILE A 36 -2.92 3.49 -0.38
CA ILE A 36 -1.80 2.99 0.45
C ILE A 36 -0.54 3.31 -0.34
N ASP A 37 0.35 4.13 0.22
CA ASP A 37 1.64 4.43 -0.40
C ASP A 37 2.36 3.10 -0.67
N SER A 38 2.48 2.70 -1.93
CA SER A 38 3.11 1.44 -2.33
C SER A 38 4.58 1.35 -1.93
N ARG A 39 5.17 2.47 -1.49
CA ARG A 39 6.49 2.51 -0.88
C ARG A 39 6.51 1.89 0.50
N VAL A 40 5.42 1.92 1.25
CA VAL A 40 5.30 1.38 2.62
C VAL A 40 4.74 -0.04 2.60
N GLY A 41 5.22 -0.87 3.54
CA GLY A 41 4.70 -2.22 3.76
C GLY A 41 5.72 -3.33 3.55
N LEU A 42 5.23 -4.56 3.68
CA LEU A 42 6.04 -5.77 3.59
C LEU A 42 6.27 -6.15 2.13
N LYS A 43 7.54 -6.36 1.75
CA LYS A 43 7.95 -6.75 0.40
C LYS A 43 8.91 -7.93 0.48
N GLN A 44 8.65 -8.97 -0.31
CA GLN A 44 9.56 -10.11 -0.39
C GLN A 44 10.76 -9.78 -1.28
N GLN A 45 11.96 -10.05 -0.77
CA GLN A 45 13.22 -9.84 -1.48
C GLN A 45 13.81 -11.15 -2.00
N PHE A 46 13.65 -12.25 -1.24
CA PHE A 46 14.16 -13.57 -1.59
C PHE A 46 13.29 -14.68 -0.96
N PRO A 47 13.07 -15.84 -1.61
CA PRO A 47 13.30 -16.10 -3.03
C PRO A 47 12.48 -15.15 -3.92
N ASP A 48 12.62 -15.26 -5.24
CA ASP A 48 11.81 -14.45 -6.16
C ASP A 48 10.32 -14.55 -5.78
N PRO A 49 9.61 -13.43 -5.53
CA PRO A 49 8.20 -13.45 -5.14
C PRO A 49 7.30 -14.17 -6.13
N GLU A 50 7.67 -14.20 -7.41
CA GLU A 50 6.92 -14.92 -8.45
C GLU A 50 7.16 -16.44 -8.40
N ASP A 51 8.26 -16.89 -7.78
CA ASP A 51 8.52 -18.30 -7.50
C ASP A 51 7.82 -18.73 -6.20
N GLN A 52 6.51 -18.96 -6.31
CA GLN A 52 5.68 -19.39 -5.19
C GLN A 52 6.14 -20.72 -4.60
N GLU A 53 6.69 -21.63 -5.41
CA GLU A 53 7.15 -22.93 -4.93
C GLU A 53 8.43 -22.79 -4.11
N ALA A 54 9.39 -21.96 -4.53
CA ALA A 54 10.53 -21.62 -3.70
C ALA A 54 10.10 -20.96 -2.39
N THR A 55 9.14 -20.04 -2.46
CA THR A 55 8.59 -19.36 -1.28
C THR A 55 7.97 -20.36 -0.30
N ARG A 56 7.15 -21.31 -0.78
CA ARG A 56 6.49 -22.34 0.05
C ARG A 56 7.47 -23.32 0.71
N ARG A 57 8.66 -23.50 0.14
CA ARG A 57 9.72 -24.37 0.71
C ARG A 57 10.50 -23.72 1.85
N THR A 58 10.41 -22.40 2.00
CA THR A 58 11.06 -21.71 3.12
C THR A 58 10.39 -22.08 4.45
N THR A 59 11.18 -22.11 5.52
CA THR A 59 10.71 -22.47 6.87
C THR A 59 11.01 -21.40 7.91
N VAL A 60 11.75 -20.36 7.53
CA VAL A 60 12.12 -19.23 8.38
C VAL A 60 11.79 -17.94 7.66
N ASP A 61 11.22 -16.97 8.37
CA ASP A 61 11.06 -15.60 7.87
C ASP A 61 12.12 -14.69 8.47
N VAL A 62 12.83 -13.97 7.63
CA VAL A 62 13.70 -12.85 8.02
C VAL A 62 13.02 -11.56 7.58
N VAL A 63 12.67 -10.70 8.53
CA VAL A 63 12.08 -9.38 8.24
C VAL A 63 13.09 -8.30 8.56
N ALA A 64 13.58 -7.62 7.52
CA ALA A 64 14.53 -6.53 7.62
C ALA A 64 13.80 -5.18 7.66
N LEU A 65 14.16 -4.36 8.64
CA LEU A 65 13.61 -3.01 8.86
C LEU A 65 14.75 -2.01 8.65
N HIS A 66 14.53 -0.99 7.83
CA HIS A 66 15.52 0.09 7.69
C HIS A 66 15.44 1.06 8.88
N GLY A 67 16.56 1.74 9.14
CA GLY A 67 16.68 2.73 10.22
C GLY A 67 16.01 4.08 9.91
N LEU A 68 16.13 5.01 10.86
CA LEU A 68 15.69 6.41 10.70
C LEU A 68 16.40 7.07 9.52
N ARG A 69 15.65 7.87 8.75
CA ARG A 69 16.12 8.57 7.53
C ARG A 69 16.78 7.65 6.50
N ALA A 70 16.40 6.38 6.47
CA ALA A 70 16.84 5.42 5.48
C ALA A 70 15.63 4.82 4.74
N GLU A 71 15.89 4.13 3.64
CA GLU A 71 14.86 3.51 2.80
C GLU A 71 15.41 2.25 2.12
N SER A 72 14.54 1.27 1.86
CA SER A 72 14.87 0.17 0.96
C SER A 72 14.77 0.64 -0.50
N PRO A 73 15.59 0.08 -1.42
CA PRO A 73 16.59 -0.95 -1.17
C PRO A 73 17.93 -0.40 -0.67
N LYS A 74 18.12 0.92 -0.65
CA LYS A 74 19.43 1.57 -0.47
C LYS A 74 20.17 1.13 0.81
N THR A 75 19.45 0.95 1.91
CA THR A 75 20.01 0.45 3.18
C THR A 75 20.76 -0.88 3.05
N TRP A 76 20.37 -1.71 2.08
CA TRP A 76 20.84 -3.09 1.95
C TRP A 76 21.85 -3.29 0.82
N ILE A 77 22.29 -2.20 0.18
CA ILE A 77 23.31 -2.22 -0.86
C ILE A 77 24.67 -1.95 -0.21
N ALA A 78 25.61 -2.86 -0.39
CA ALA A 78 26.97 -2.76 0.13
C ALA A 78 27.97 -3.40 -0.84
N TRP A 79 29.26 -3.16 -0.61
CA TRP A 79 30.32 -3.82 -1.35
C TRP A 79 30.31 -5.33 -1.10
N LYS A 80 30.50 -6.11 -2.17
CA LYS A 80 30.41 -7.58 -2.14
C LYS A 80 31.30 -8.21 -1.07
N ASP A 81 32.52 -7.69 -0.90
CA ASP A 81 33.47 -8.16 0.11
C ASP A 81 33.44 -7.38 1.45
N GLY A 82 32.56 -6.37 1.55
CA GLY A 82 32.43 -5.47 2.69
C GLY A 82 33.63 -4.53 2.90
N LYS A 83 34.59 -4.48 1.97
CA LYS A 83 35.90 -3.82 2.16
C LYS A 83 36.27 -2.85 1.05
N SER A 84 35.91 -3.15 -0.20
CA SER A 84 36.36 -2.39 -1.36
C SER A 84 35.27 -2.16 -2.39
N ALA A 85 35.16 -0.93 -2.88
CA ALA A 85 34.31 -0.57 -4.02
C ALA A 85 34.64 -1.37 -5.28
N ALA A 86 35.90 -1.82 -5.44
CA ALA A 86 36.31 -2.63 -6.58
C ALA A 86 35.64 -4.01 -6.62
N SER A 87 35.10 -4.49 -5.49
CA SER A 87 34.34 -5.74 -5.43
C SER A 87 32.94 -5.64 -6.04
N GLY A 88 32.49 -4.42 -6.37
CA GLY A 88 31.15 -4.13 -6.84
C GLY A 88 30.12 -4.09 -5.70
N GLU A 89 28.93 -3.57 -6.01
CA GLU A 89 27.82 -3.47 -5.08
C GLU A 89 26.83 -4.60 -5.28
N VAL A 90 26.28 -5.11 -4.18
CA VAL A 90 25.24 -6.14 -4.18
C VAL A 90 24.14 -5.76 -3.18
N ASN A 91 22.90 -6.16 -3.47
CA ASN A 91 21.85 -6.13 -2.47
C ASN A 91 21.96 -7.38 -1.58
N TRP A 92 22.38 -7.18 -0.34
CA TRP A 92 22.68 -8.26 0.61
C TRP A 92 21.49 -9.18 0.91
N LEU A 93 20.25 -8.65 0.83
CA LEU A 93 19.03 -9.40 1.12
C LEU A 93 18.54 -10.24 -0.06
N ARG A 94 18.95 -9.91 -1.30
CA ARG A 94 18.44 -10.51 -2.54
C ARG A 94 19.47 -11.35 -3.30
N ASP A 95 20.74 -10.98 -3.22
CA ASP A 95 21.81 -11.68 -3.94
C ASP A 95 21.99 -13.11 -3.40
N ARG A 96 22.02 -14.09 -4.30
CA ARG A 96 22.09 -15.53 -3.96
C ARG A 96 23.35 -15.91 -3.20
N GLU A 97 24.43 -15.14 -3.33
CA GLU A 97 25.71 -15.40 -2.67
C GLU A 97 25.85 -14.68 -1.31
N MET A 98 24.82 -13.93 -0.88
CA MET A 98 24.82 -13.14 0.35
C MET A 98 23.97 -13.81 1.44
N LEU A 99 23.10 -13.06 2.13
CA LEU A 99 22.26 -13.58 3.21
C LEU A 99 21.46 -14.85 2.81
N PRO A 100 20.88 -14.95 1.59
CA PRO A 100 20.30 -16.19 1.10
C PRO A 100 21.19 -17.44 1.18
N ALA A 101 22.50 -17.32 0.94
CA ALA A 101 23.42 -18.46 1.04
C ALA A 101 23.69 -18.85 2.50
N VAL A 102 23.69 -17.88 3.41
CA VAL A 102 23.92 -18.10 4.85
C VAL A 102 22.72 -18.79 5.50
N ILE A 103 21.50 -18.45 5.07
CA ILE A 103 20.24 -19.01 5.61
C ILE A 103 19.35 -19.49 4.46
N PRO A 104 19.67 -20.63 3.80
CA PRO A 104 19.01 -21.07 2.56
C PRO A 104 17.52 -21.44 2.73
N GLN A 105 17.08 -21.72 3.96
CA GLN A 105 15.69 -21.98 4.29
C GLN A 105 14.86 -20.71 4.55
N ALA A 106 15.45 -19.52 4.44
CA ALA A 106 14.77 -18.27 4.73
C ALA A 106 13.99 -17.71 3.54
N ARG A 107 12.79 -17.22 3.82
CA ARG A 107 12.16 -16.14 3.06
C ARG A 107 12.61 -14.82 3.67
N ILE A 108 13.18 -13.94 2.85
CA ILE A 108 13.71 -12.66 3.25
C ILE A 108 12.75 -11.58 2.77
N LEU A 109 12.34 -10.74 3.70
CA LEU A 109 11.34 -9.70 3.54
C LEU A 109 11.94 -8.37 4.01
N THR A 110 11.52 -7.27 3.42
CA THR A 110 11.70 -5.92 3.96
C THR A 110 10.36 -5.38 4.42
N TYR A 111 10.33 -4.63 5.52
CA TYR A 111 9.18 -3.80 5.86
C TYR A 111 9.58 -2.33 5.77
N ASP A 112 9.05 -1.65 4.75
CA ASP A 112 9.29 -0.23 4.54
C ASP A 112 8.27 0.58 5.34
N TRP A 113 8.73 1.64 5.99
CA TRP A 113 7.91 2.53 6.81
C TRP A 113 8.35 3.99 6.61
N ASN A 114 7.51 4.94 7.00
CA ASN A 114 7.90 6.34 6.98
C ASN A 114 8.94 6.61 8.08
N ALA A 115 10.21 6.51 7.74
CA ALA A 115 11.34 6.71 8.64
C ALA A 115 11.77 8.18 8.80
N SER A 116 10.97 9.13 8.33
CA SER A 116 11.15 10.55 8.67
C SER A 116 10.76 10.80 10.12
N TYR A 117 11.47 11.70 10.79
CA TYR A 117 11.09 12.21 12.11
C TYR A 117 10.77 13.71 12.00
N ALA A 118 9.89 14.20 12.87
CA ALA A 118 9.67 15.63 13.02
C ALA A 118 10.88 16.24 13.74
N GLU A 119 11.46 17.30 13.17
CA GLU A 119 12.62 18.00 13.76
C GLU A 119 12.25 18.65 15.11
N ASP A 120 10.98 19.02 15.29
CA ASP A 120 10.45 19.65 16.51
C ASP A 120 9.50 18.71 17.27
N ALA A 121 10.03 17.65 17.87
CA ALA A 121 9.25 16.78 18.77
C ALA A 121 8.87 17.46 20.10
N SER A 122 9.45 18.63 20.40
CA SER A 122 9.26 19.42 21.62
C SER A 122 8.46 20.72 21.41
N GLY A 123 7.97 20.99 20.20
CA GLY A 123 7.11 22.14 19.94
C GLY A 123 5.74 21.99 20.62
N PRO A 124 5.14 23.07 21.14
CA PRO A 124 3.76 22.99 21.63
C PRO A 124 2.88 22.52 20.47
N LEU A 125 2.03 21.51 20.72
CA LEU A 125 1.05 20.99 19.77
C LEU A 125 0.44 22.17 19.00
N ALA A 126 0.80 22.30 17.72
CA ALA A 126 0.24 23.32 16.85
C ALA A 126 -1.25 23.01 16.66
N GLY A 127 -2.07 23.56 17.54
CA GLY A 127 -3.49 23.24 17.62
C GLY A 127 -4.20 23.63 18.91
N ALA A 128 -3.51 24.07 19.97
CA ALA A 128 -4.21 24.71 21.09
C ALA A 128 -4.86 26.01 20.58
N PRO A 129 -6.20 26.14 20.58
CA PRO A 129 -6.85 27.35 20.15
C PRO A 129 -6.41 28.52 21.04
N LYS A 130 -5.83 29.54 20.43
CA LYS A 130 -5.60 30.83 21.09
C LYS A 130 -6.96 31.49 21.33
N GLY A 131 -7.43 31.44 22.57
CA GLY A 131 -8.56 32.25 23.00
C GLY A 131 -9.21 31.69 24.27
N ILE A 132 -8.84 32.26 25.41
CA ILE A 132 -9.72 33.05 26.27
C ILE A 132 -8.78 33.76 27.25
N SER A 133 -8.68 35.07 27.08
CA SER A 133 -8.02 35.99 28.00
C SER A 133 -8.80 36.05 29.32
N ASP A 134 -8.04 36.04 30.42
CA ASP A 134 -8.28 36.63 31.73
C ASP A 134 -9.73 36.78 32.23
N VAL A 135 -10.06 36.02 33.29
CA VAL A 135 -10.98 36.46 34.34
C VAL A 135 -10.16 36.58 35.62
N THR A 136 -9.77 37.81 35.95
CA THR A 136 -9.29 38.21 37.28
C THR A 136 -10.46 38.13 38.26
N LEU A 137 -10.27 37.44 39.38
CA LEU A 137 -11.13 37.52 40.57
C LEU A 137 -10.73 38.73 41.43
#